data_AF-X1LSY2-F1
#
_entry.id   AF-X1LSY2-F1
#
_cell.length_a   1.000
_cell.length_b   1.000
_cell.length_c   1.000
_cell.angle_alpha   90.00
_cell.angle_beta   90.00
_cell.angle_gamma   90.00
#
_symmetry.space_group_name_H-M   'P 1'
#
loop_
_entity.id
_entity.type
_entity.pdbx_description
1 polymer ?
#
loop_
_entity_poly.entity_id
_entity_poly.type
_entity_poly.pdbx_seq_one_letter_code
_entity_poly.pdbx_strand_id
1 'polypeptide(L)'
;IKKIENKEDIEYSDYIKTSRRDIDEMFAGIRKYSARVKNPHLKKLIDLYFEDKEFVKDFKNATAAVRYHHAFKGGLLEHTLAVTEICDAISRVYHNLNYDLLISGAILHDIGKIREYRTLATTEVTDEGKLLGHITIGYGWVLEKIKQINDFPQELRDRLLHIILSHHGQKEFGSPKRPKILEAFIVYYVDHMDADIGGYNIILEENKSGSDWSDYVKNFKRSVFLKKLELPGDEDSKNIKRTVAGKLDRGNT
;
A
#
# COMPACT_ATOMS: atom_id res chain seq x y z
N ILE A 1 -31.84 -22.01 2.84
CA ILE A 1 -30.74 -22.43 3.74
C ILE A 1 -30.58 -23.93 3.61
N LYS A 2 -29.58 -24.41 2.86
CA LYS A 2 -29.19 -25.83 2.83
C LYS A 2 -27.85 -25.95 3.52
N LYS A 3 -27.79 -26.84 4.51
CA LYS A 3 -26.62 -27.17 5.31
C LYS A 3 -25.71 -28.08 4.46
N ILE A 4 -24.45 -27.70 4.28
CA ILE A 4 -23.47 -28.55 3.59
C ILE A 4 -22.66 -29.28 4.66
N GLU A 5 -22.74 -30.61 4.61
CA GLU A 5 -21.98 -31.58 5.38
C GLU A 5 -20.82 -32.06 4.52
N ASN A 6 -19.64 -31.45 4.68
CA ASN A 6 -18.33 -32.09 4.57
C ASN A 6 -17.25 -31.03 4.78
N LYS A 7 -16.31 -31.33 5.68
CA LYS A 7 -15.45 -30.36 6.38
C LYS A 7 -13.97 -30.61 6.13
N GLU A 8 -13.62 -31.25 5.02
CA GLU A 8 -12.25 -31.65 4.69
C GLU A 8 -11.94 -31.16 3.26
N ASP A 9 -10.83 -30.41 3.16
CA ASP A 9 -10.25 -29.75 1.97
C ASP A 9 -10.93 -28.49 1.42
N ILE A 10 -11.11 -27.47 2.29
CA ILE A 10 -11.18 -26.08 1.85
C ILE A 10 -10.01 -25.34 2.48
N GLU A 11 -9.00 -25.00 1.69
CA GLU A 11 -7.97 -24.07 2.15
C GLU A 11 -8.64 -22.73 2.48
N TYR A 12 -8.51 -22.27 3.72
CA TYR A 12 -9.04 -20.97 4.17
C TYR A 12 -8.52 -19.76 3.36
N SER A 13 -7.53 -19.96 2.48
CA SER A 13 -7.00 -18.99 1.52
C SER A 13 -8.04 -18.55 0.48
N ASP A 14 -9.04 -19.37 0.16
CA ASP A 14 -10.01 -19.11 -0.91
C ASP A 14 -11.02 -17.99 -0.61
N TYR A 15 -11.14 -17.58 0.66
CA TYR A 15 -12.11 -16.56 1.09
C TYR A 15 -11.47 -15.23 1.49
N ILE A 16 -10.13 -15.16 1.53
CA ILE A 16 -9.41 -13.92 1.86
C ILE A 16 -9.03 -13.24 0.55
N LYS A 17 -9.59 -12.05 0.28
CA LYS A 17 -9.07 -11.19 -0.79
C LYS A 17 -7.56 -11.05 -0.58
N THR A 18 -6.78 -11.35 -1.60
CA THR A 18 -5.31 -11.29 -1.60
C THR A 18 -4.88 -10.39 -2.76
N SER A 19 -3.70 -9.79 -2.66
CA SER A 19 -3.13 -9.02 -3.78
C SER A 19 -3.10 -9.85 -5.07
N ARG A 20 -3.33 -9.20 -6.21
CA ARG A 20 -3.16 -9.82 -7.53
C ARG A 20 -1.67 -9.93 -7.92
N ARG A 21 -0.78 -9.25 -7.19
CA ARG A 21 0.67 -9.29 -7.38
C ARG A 21 1.28 -10.34 -6.46
N ASP A 22 2.39 -10.94 -6.90
CA ASP A 22 3.12 -11.88 -6.06
C ASP A 22 3.73 -11.18 -4.83
N ILE A 23 3.46 -11.72 -3.64
CA ILE A 23 3.85 -11.12 -2.36
C ILE A 23 5.39 -11.11 -2.20
N ASP A 24 6.05 -12.17 -2.65
CA ASP A 24 7.50 -12.29 -2.52
C ASP A 24 8.22 -11.35 -3.49
N GLU A 25 7.71 -11.21 -4.72
CA GLU A 25 8.18 -10.22 -5.69
C GLU A 25 7.99 -8.78 -5.19
N MET A 26 6.83 -8.47 -4.60
CA MET A 26 6.59 -7.13 -4.02
C MET A 26 7.57 -6.84 -2.88
N PHE A 27 7.78 -7.79 -1.98
CA PHE A 27 8.73 -7.60 -0.89
C PHE A 27 10.18 -7.50 -1.40
N ALA A 28 10.54 -8.26 -2.43
CA ALA A 28 11.82 -8.11 -3.12
C ALA A 28 11.95 -6.71 -3.77
N GLY A 29 10.86 -6.17 -4.32
CA GLY A 29 10.77 -4.80 -4.83
C GLY A 29 11.14 -3.77 -3.77
N ILE A 30 10.50 -3.82 -2.60
CA ILE A 30 10.82 -2.90 -1.48
C ILE A 30 12.28 -3.07 -1.04
N ARG A 31 12.78 -4.32 -0.95
CA ARG A 31 14.18 -4.58 -0.60
C ARG A 31 15.18 -3.97 -1.59
N LYS A 32 14.85 -3.90 -2.88
CA LYS A 32 15.69 -3.21 -3.88
C LYS A 32 15.81 -1.71 -3.58
N TYR A 33 14.73 -1.05 -3.15
CA TYR A 33 14.79 0.36 -2.75
C TYR A 33 15.56 0.56 -1.43
N SER A 34 15.33 -0.29 -0.43
CA SER A 34 16.11 -0.28 0.81
C SER A 34 17.62 -0.46 0.57
N ALA A 35 18.00 -1.32 -0.37
CA ALA A 35 19.41 -1.54 -0.72
C ALA A 35 20.10 -0.30 -1.33
N ARG A 36 19.33 0.67 -1.85
CA ARG A 36 19.85 1.91 -2.43
C ARG A 36 20.04 3.02 -1.39
N VAL A 37 19.51 2.85 -0.17
CA VAL A 37 19.68 3.80 0.94
C VAL A 37 21.14 3.79 1.40
N LYS A 38 21.82 4.93 1.31
CA LYS A 38 23.26 5.04 1.62
C LYS A 38 23.55 5.48 3.05
N ASN A 39 22.65 6.24 3.66
CA ASN A 39 22.77 6.67 5.04
C ASN A 39 22.78 5.45 5.98
N PRO A 40 23.86 5.24 6.75
CA PRO A 40 24.04 4.00 7.52
C PRO A 40 23.01 3.84 8.63
N HIS A 41 22.54 4.92 9.25
CA HIS A 41 21.55 4.87 10.33
C HIS A 41 20.16 4.50 9.81
N LEU A 42 19.73 5.12 8.69
CA LEU A 42 18.47 4.78 8.04
C LEU A 42 18.49 3.35 7.48
N LYS A 43 19.60 2.97 6.84
CA LYS A 43 19.78 1.61 6.33
C LYS A 43 19.69 0.59 7.45
N LYS A 44 20.42 0.80 8.55
CA LYS A 44 20.37 -0.08 9.72
C LYS A 44 18.98 -0.17 10.33
N LEU A 45 18.25 0.95 10.39
CA LEU A 45 16.87 0.98 10.88
C LEU A 45 15.93 0.10 10.05
N ILE A 46 15.99 0.22 8.71
CA ILE A 46 15.18 -0.62 7.83
C ILE A 46 15.58 -2.10 7.96
N ASP A 47 16.88 -2.38 8.04
CA ASP A 47 17.38 -3.75 8.18
C ASP A 47 16.93 -4.40 9.49
N LEU A 48 16.88 -3.65 10.60
CA LEU A 48 16.33 -4.14 11.88
C LEU A 48 14.86 -4.59 11.81
N TYR A 49 14.10 -4.13 10.80
CA TYR A 49 12.76 -4.63 10.50
C TYR A 49 12.81 -5.80 9.52
N PHE A 50 13.59 -5.70 8.44
CA PHE A 50 13.59 -6.72 7.38
C PHE A 50 14.37 -8.00 7.73
N GLU A 51 15.23 -7.96 8.74
CA GLU A 51 15.90 -9.14 9.32
C GLU A 51 15.02 -9.85 10.36
N ASP A 52 14.00 -9.18 10.88
CA ASP A 52 13.03 -9.74 11.82
C ASP A 52 11.99 -10.59 11.05
N LYS A 53 12.10 -11.92 11.20
CA LYS A 53 11.25 -12.87 10.48
C LYS A 53 9.77 -12.75 10.84
N GLU A 54 9.46 -12.41 12.08
CA GLU A 54 8.06 -12.23 12.52
C GLU A 54 7.50 -10.96 11.90
N PHE A 55 8.26 -9.86 11.94
CA PHE A 55 7.88 -8.64 11.25
C PHE A 55 7.64 -8.86 9.75
N VAL A 56 8.57 -9.51 9.05
CA VAL A 56 8.43 -9.73 7.60
C VAL A 56 7.21 -10.59 7.28
N LYS A 57 6.94 -11.61 8.09
CA LYS A 57 5.73 -12.42 7.96
C LYS A 57 4.49 -11.55 8.14
N ASP A 58 4.43 -10.73 9.18
CA ASP A 58 3.26 -9.91 9.47
C ASP A 58 3.06 -8.82 8.40
N PHE A 59 4.13 -8.15 7.97
CA PHE A 59 4.08 -7.13 6.93
C PHE A 59 3.59 -7.67 5.58
N LYS A 60 4.04 -8.88 5.18
CA LYS A 60 3.56 -9.56 3.97
C LYS A 60 2.08 -9.95 4.03
N ASN A 61 1.55 -10.17 5.22
CA ASN A 61 0.15 -10.57 5.42
C ASN A 61 -0.77 -9.40 5.77
N ALA A 62 -0.21 -8.24 6.11
CA ALA A 62 -0.96 -7.08 6.56
C ALA A 62 -1.81 -6.46 5.44
N THR A 63 -2.96 -5.95 5.86
CA THR A 63 -3.89 -5.16 5.06
C THR A 63 -3.61 -3.68 5.25
N ALA A 64 -3.84 -2.85 4.21
CA ALA A 64 -3.65 -1.40 4.33
C ALA A 64 -4.91 -0.66 4.82
N ALA A 65 -6.07 -1.33 4.82
CA ALA A 65 -7.34 -0.72 5.20
C ALA A 65 -8.38 -1.77 5.64
N VAL A 66 -9.43 -1.32 6.35
CA VAL A 66 -10.53 -2.19 6.81
C VAL A 66 -11.60 -2.42 5.73
N ARG A 67 -11.89 -1.41 4.89
CA ARG A 67 -13.00 -1.45 3.91
C ARG A 67 -12.68 -0.83 2.54
N TYR A 68 -11.46 -0.36 2.33
CA TYR A 68 -11.06 0.42 1.14
C TYR A 68 -10.01 -0.30 0.29
N HIS A 69 -9.38 0.43 -0.64
CA HIS A 69 -8.25 -0.05 -1.44
C HIS A 69 -7.20 -0.73 -0.54
N HIS A 70 -6.69 -1.87 -0.99
CA HIS A 70 -5.78 -2.73 -0.22
C HIS A 70 -6.35 -3.38 1.05
N ALA A 71 -7.68 -3.49 1.20
CA ALA A 71 -8.32 -4.28 2.25
C ALA A 71 -8.22 -5.81 2.01
N PHE A 72 -6.99 -6.29 1.82
CA PHE A 72 -6.66 -7.66 1.47
C PHE A 72 -5.28 -8.05 1.99
N LYS A 73 -5.02 -9.36 2.08
CA LYS A 73 -3.72 -9.89 2.46
C LYS A 73 -2.64 -9.40 1.50
N GLY A 74 -1.59 -8.79 2.03
CA GLY A 74 -0.50 -8.16 1.25
C GLY A 74 -0.83 -6.76 0.74
N GLY A 75 -1.98 -6.20 1.09
CA GLY A 75 -2.37 -4.87 0.68
C GLY A 75 -1.47 -3.77 1.24
N LEU A 76 -1.02 -3.90 2.49
CA LEU A 76 -0.08 -2.93 3.07
C LEU A 76 1.26 -2.93 2.32
N LEU A 77 1.72 -4.12 1.95
CA LEU A 77 2.96 -4.29 1.20
C LEU A 77 2.85 -3.67 -0.20
N GLU A 78 1.73 -3.92 -0.88
CA GLU A 78 1.47 -3.36 -2.22
C GLU A 78 1.43 -1.82 -2.19
N HIS A 79 0.70 -1.25 -1.22
CA HIS A 79 0.63 0.18 -0.99
C HIS A 79 2.02 0.79 -0.71
N THR A 80 2.76 0.20 0.23
CA THR A 80 4.09 0.68 0.60
C THR A 80 5.04 0.66 -0.60
N LEU A 81 4.97 -0.39 -1.44
CA LEU A 81 5.74 -0.48 -2.65
C LEU A 81 5.36 0.62 -3.65
N ALA A 82 4.07 0.83 -3.92
CA ALA A 82 3.59 1.87 -4.83
C ALA A 82 4.04 3.27 -4.39
N VAL A 83 3.87 3.61 -3.11
CA VAL A 83 4.33 4.89 -2.53
C VAL A 83 5.85 5.05 -2.69
N THR A 84 6.61 3.99 -2.44
CA THR A 84 8.08 4.00 -2.60
C THR A 84 8.50 4.19 -4.05
N GLU A 85 7.85 3.51 -5.00
CA GLU A 85 8.13 3.61 -6.44
C GLU A 85 7.86 5.02 -6.97
N ILE A 86 6.75 5.63 -6.56
CA ILE A 86 6.40 7.00 -6.96
C ILE A 86 7.37 8.01 -6.32
N CYS A 87 7.74 7.83 -5.05
CA CYS A 87 8.72 8.68 -4.40
C CYS A 87 10.10 8.59 -5.08
N ASP A 88 10.53 7.39 -5.50
CA ASP A 88 11.74 7.22 -6.31
C ASP A 88 11.64 7.98 -7.64
N ALA A 89 10.50 7.87 -8.35
CA ALA A 89 10.29 8.58 -9.60
C ALA A 89 10.37 10.11 -9.42
N ILE A 90 9.73 10.65 -8.38
CA ILE A 90 9.77 12.08 -8.03
C ILE A 90 11.21 12.54 -7.75
N SER A 91 12.02 11.71 -7.08
CA SER A 91 13.42 12.05 -6.76
C SER A 91 14.33 12.21 -7.99
N ARG A 92 13.91 11.68 -9.15
CA ARG A 92 14.61 11.85 -10.43
C ARG A 92 14.33 13.21 -11.06
N VAL A 93 13.26 13.88 -10.64
CA VAL A 93 12.83 15.21 -11.12
C VAL A 93 13.28 16.30 -10.17
N TYR A 94 13.14 16.09 -8.86
CA TYR A 94 13.49 17.08 -7.83
C TYR A 94 14.76 16.65 -7.09
N HIS A 95 15.81 17.45 -7.22
CA HIS A 95 17.14 17.15 -6.66
C HIS A 95 17.42 17.85 -5.32
N ASN A 96 16.54 18.74 -4.86
CA ASN A 96 16.66 19.48 -3.61
C ASN A 96 16.10 18.74 -2.38
N LEU A 97 16.08 17.41 -2.42
CA LEU A 97 15.57 16.54 -1.37
C LEU A 97 16.62 15.52 -0.92
N ASN A 98 16.46 14.98 0.28
CA ASN A 98 17.26 13.86 0.76
C ASN A 98 16.60 12.54 0.32
N TYR A 99 17.20 11.87 -0.68
CA TYR A 99 16.70 10.61 -1.23
C TYR A 99 16.56 9.51 -0.16
N ASP A 100 17.58 9.34 0.68
CA ASP A 100 17.61 8.28 1.69
C ASP A 100 16.48 8.46 2.72
N LEU A 101 16.26 9.69 3.17
CA LEU A 101 15.17 10.06 4.07
C LEU A 101 13.81 9.89 3.42
N LEU A 102 13.65 10.30 2.16
CA LEU A 102 12.40 10.14 1.40
C LEU A 102 12.01 8.67 1.28
N ILE A 103 12.94 7.82 0.82
CA ILE A 103 12.69 6.38 0.63
C ILE A 103 12.46 5.67 1.97
N SER A 104 13.22 6.02 3.00
CA SER A 104 13.02 5.46 4.33
C SER A 104 11.68 5.89 4.93
N GLY A 105 11.28 7.15 4.72
CA GLY A 105 9.97 7.66 5.07
C GLY A 105 8.85 6.90 4.35
N ALA A 106 8.94 6.73 3.04
CA ALA A 106 7.97 5.99 2.23
C ALA A 106 7.84 4.51 2.68
N ILE A 107 8.93 3.84 3.00
CA ILE A 107 8.89 2.44 3.46
C ILE A 107 8.24 2.31 4.85
N LEU A 108 8.44 3.29 5.73
CA LEU A 108 8.04 3.19 7.14
C LEU A 108 6.75 3.95 7.49
N HIS A 109 6.22 4.80 6.59
CA HIS A 109 5.15 5.76 6.93
C HIS A 109 3.93 5.11 7.58
N ASP A 110 3.55 3.93 7.09
CA ASP A 110 2.32 3.23 7.46
C ASP A 110 2.55 1.95 8.27
N ILE A 111 3.77 1.76 8.79
CA ILE A 111 4.18 0.52 9.48
C ILE A 111 3.29 0.16 10.68
N GLY A 112 2.66 1.15 11.31
CA GLY A 112 1.75 0.93 12.42
C GLY A 112 0.50 0.13 12.06
N LYS A 113 0.12 0.05 10.77
CA LYS A 113 -1.05 -0.72 10.32
C LYS A 113 -0.92 -2.21 10.59
N ILE A 114 0.31 -2.73 10.70
CA ILE A 114 0.59 -4.12 11.08
C ILE A 114 0.03 -4.45 12.48
N ARG A 115 0.04 -3.48 13.39
CA ARG A 115 -0.48 -3.65 14.77
C ARG A 115 -1.89 -3.10 14.92
N GLU A 116 -2.28 -2.12 14.11
CA GLU A 116 -3.64 -1.58 14.09
C GLU A 116 -4.65 -2.63 13.60
N TYR A 117 -4.26 -3.41 12.59
CA TYR A 117 -5.15 -4.40 11.97
C TYR A 117 -4.70 -5.83 12.21
N ARG A 118 -5.68 -6.72 12.35
CA ARG A 118 -5.49 -8.16 12.31
C ARG A 118 -6.19 -8.73 11.09
N THR A 119 -5.43 -9.41 10.24
CA THR A 119 -5.95 -10.05 9.02
C THR A 119 -6.27 -11.51 9.33
N LEU A 120 -7.54 -11.81 9.58
CA LEU A 120 -8.08 -13.18 9.70
C LEU A 120 -8.92 -13.49 8.44
N ALA A 121 -10.03 -14.21 8.57
CA ALA A 121 -11.03 -14.33 7.49
C ALA A 121 -11.66 -12.97 7.14
N THR A 122 -11.70 -12.04 8.10
CA THR A 122 -12.07 -10.63 7.93
C THR A 122 -10.99 -9.75 8.56
N THR A 123 -10.87 -8.51 8.06
CA THR A 123 -10.00 -7.51 8.69
C THR A 123 -10.68 -6.96 9.95
N GLU A 124 -9.99 -7.09 11.08
CA GLU A 124 -10.42 -6.54 12.37
C GLU A 124 -9.45 -5.45 12.84
N VAL A 125 -9.96 -4.44 13.53
CA VAL A 125 -9.14 -3.44 14.20
C VAL A 125 -8.83 -3.94 15.62
N THR A 126 -7.55 -3.97 15.99
CA THR A 126 -7.10 -4.37 17.32
C THR A 126 -7.50 -3.34 18.37
N ASP A 127 -7.45 -3.70 19.66
CA ASP A 127 -7.71 -2.73 20.73
C ASP A 127 -6.65 -1.64 20.76
N GLU A 128 -5.38 -1.97 20.49
CA GLU A 128 -4.31 -0.97 20.31
C GLU A 128 -4.66 -0.02 19.16
N GLY A 129 -5.11 -0.55 18.03
CA GLY A 129 -5.55 0.23 16.87
C GLY A 129 -6.72 1.17 17.17
N LYS A 130 -7.76 0.67 17.85
CA LYS A 130 -8.94 1.47 18.23
C LYS A 130 -8.59 2.59 19.21
N LEU A 131 -7.63 2.36 20.11
CA LEU A 131 -7.24 3.33 21.14
C LEU A 131 -6.22 4.35 20.64
N LEU A 132 -5.27 3.94 19.78
CA LEU A 132 -4.09 4.75 19.45
C LEU A 132 -4.01 5.18 17.98
N GLY A 133 -4.54 4.35 17.06
CA GLY A 133 -4.39 4.52 15.61
C GLY A 133 -2.98 4.23 15.08
N HIS A 134 -2.88 3.81 13.81
CA HIS A 134 -1.60 3.39 13.21
C HIS A 134 -0.51 4.46 13.23
N ILE A 135 -0.84 5.74 13.11
CA ILE A 135 0.17 6.81 13.09
C ILE A 135 0.93 6.85 14.42
N THR A 136 0.21 6.82 15.54
CA THR A 136 0.79 6.85 16.89
C THR A 136 1.60 5.58 17.14
N ILE A 137 1.03 4.44 16.77
CA ILE A 137 1.68 3.12 16.88
C ILE A 137 2.99 3.09 16.07
N GLY A 138 2.94 3.51 14.80
CA GLY A 138 4.09 3.54 13.90
C GLY A 138 5.19 4.47 14.40
N TYR A 139 4.84 5.68 14.85
CA TYR A 139 5.78 6.60 15.47
C TYR A 139 6.50 5.96 16.67
N GLY A 140 5.74 5.36 17.60
CA GLY A 140 6.30 4.72 18.78
C GLY A 140 7.20 3.54 18.42
N TRP A 141 6.76 2.69 17.49
CA TRP A 141 7.49 1.49 17.09
C TRP A 141 8.81 1.83 16.40
N VAL A 142 8.81 2.83 15.51
CA VAL A 142 10.04 3.30 14.84
C VAL A 142 10.98 3.97 15.84
N LEU A 143 10.45 4.78 16.78
CA LEU A 143 11.27 5.38 17.84
C LEU A 143 11.96 4.32 18.71
N GLU A 144 11.27 3.23 19.09
CA GLU A 144 11.88 2.14 19.85
C GLU A 144 12.97 1.40 19.07
N LYS A 145 12.81 1.21 17.75
CA LYS A 145 13.87 0.62 16.91
C LYS A 145 15.06 1.57 16.72
N ILE A 146 14.81 2.88 16.61
CA ILE A 146 15.89 3.89 16.56
C ILE A 146 16.76 3.84 17.82
N LYS A 147 16.17 3.65 19.01
CA LYS A 147 16.92 3.55 20.28
C LYS A 147 17.89 2.36 20.34
N GLN A 148 17.74 1.37 19.46
CA GLN A 148 18.64 0.21 19.36
C GLN A 148 19.88 0.51 18.50
N ILE A 149 19.93 1.67 17.85
CA ILE A 149 21.03 2.08 16.97
C ILE A 149 21.87 3.12 17.70
N ASN A 150 23.12 2.80 17.95
CA ASN A 150 24.07 3.73 18.57
C ASN A 150 24.25 4.97 17.70
N ASP A 151 24.37 6.13 18.37
CA ASP A 151 24.70 7.41 17.76
C ASP A 151 23.76 7.84 16.61
N PHE A 152 22.48 7.44 16.65
CA PHE A 152 21.50 7.88 15.65
C PHE A 152 21.33 9.42 15.70
N PRO A 153 21.62 10.17 14.61
CA PRO A 153 21.60 11.62 14.64
C PRO A 153 20.22 12.17 14.98
N GLN A 154 20.16 13.08 15.95
CA GLN A 154 18.90 13.62 16.47
C GLN A 154 18.05 14.26 15.37
N GLU A 155 18.65 15.08 14.51
CA GLU A 155 17.92 15.74 13.42
C GLU A 155 17.33 14.73 12.43
N LEU A 156 18.10 13.68 12.09
CA LEU A 156 17.65 12.64 11.18
C LEU A 156 16.47 11.85 11.77
N ARG A 157 16.53 11.55 13.06
CA ARG A 157 15.44 10.91 13.82
C ARG A 157 14.19 11.78 13.76
N ASP A 158 14.31 13.05 14.12
CA ASP A 158 13.17 13.96 14.20
C ASP A 158 12.51 14.16 12.83
N ARG A 159 13.28 14.23 11.75
CA ARG A 159 12.76 14.32 10.37
C ARG A 159 12.04 13.05 9.93
N LEU A 160 12.61 11.87 10.18
CA LEU A 160 11.96 10.60 9.81
C LEU A 160 10.65 10.41 10.59
N LEU A 161 10.68 10.64 11.90
CA LEU A 161 9.49 10.56 12.73
C LEU A 161 8.45 11.62 12.34
N HIS A 162 8.88 12.80 11.89
CA HIS A 162 7.97 13.81 11.35
C HIS A 162 7.27 13.34 10.06
N ILE A 163 7.95 12.63 9.16
CA ILE A 163 7.31 12.01 7.98
C ILE A 163 6.19 11.07 8.45
N ILE A 164 6.47 10.16 9.37
CA ILE A 164 5.48 9.22 9.91
C ILE A 164 4.33 9.98 10.60
N LEU A 165 4.59 10.99 11.42
CA LEU A 165 3.53 11.75 12.09
C LEU A 165 2.67 12.60 11.16
N SER A 166 3.17 12.92 9.96
CA SER A 166 2.53 13.88 9.06
C SER A 166 2.08 13.31 7.72
N HIS A 167 2.24 12.01 7.47
CA HIS A 167 1.92 11.41 6.17
C HIS A 167 0.44 11.52 5.78
N HIS A 168 -0.50 11.63 6.72
CA HIS A 168 -1.91 11.94 6.39
C HIS A 168 -2.17 13.43 6.05
N GLY A 169 -1.19 14.32 6.19
CA GLY A 169 -1.22 15.70 5.71
C GLY A 169 -2.05 16.70 6.52
N GLN A 170 -3.32 16.38 6.79
CA GLN A 170 -4.28 17.27 7.43
C GLN A 170 -4.83 16.68 8.73
N LYS A 171 -5.21 17.54 9.68
CA LYS A 171 -5.74 17.11 10.98
C LYS A 171 -7.10 16.41 10.81
N GLU A 172 -7.86 16.89 9.84
CA GLU A 172 -9.14 16.37 9.39
C GLU A 172 -9.03 14.93 8.85
N PHE A 173 -7.83 14.54 8.40
CA PHE A 173 -7.49 13.17 7.99
C PHE A 173 -6.85 12.36 9.13
N GLY A 174 -6.91 12.83 10.37
CA GLY A 174 -6.35 12.16 11.54
C GLY A 174 -4.85 12.39 11.75
N SER A 175 -4.20 13.27 10.96
CA SER A 175 -2.77 13.53 11.10
C SER A 175 -2.45 14.37 12.34
N PRO A 176 -1.57 13.90 13.26
CA PRO A 176 -1.13 14.68 14.42
C PRO A 176 -0.45 16.02 14.05
N LYS A 177 0.28 16.06 12.93
CA LYS A 177 1.01 17.23 12.46
C LYS A 177 0.90 17.37 10.95
N ARG A 178 0.88 18.59 10.43
CA ARG A 178 1.01 18.83 8.99
C ARG A 178 2.47 18.65 8.52
N PRO A 179 2.72 18.26 7.26
CA PRO A 179 4.06 18.20 6.68
C PRO A 179 4.81 19.54 6.82
N LYS A 180 6.12 19.46 7.07
CA LYS A 180 6.99 20.63 7.34
C LYS A 180 8.34 20.57 6.63
N ILE A 181 8.64 19.44 5.99
CA ILE A 181 9.86 19.21 5.22
C ILE A 181 9.45 18.64 3.86
N LEU A 182 10.28 18.85 2.84
CA LEU A 182 9.96 18.49 1.46
C LEU A 182 9.63 17.00 1.33
N GLU A 183 10.39 16.14 1.98
CA GLU A 183 10.17 14.68 1.98
C GLU A 183 8.80 14.30 2.56
N ALA A 184 8.38 14.97 3.64
CA ALA A 184 7.08 14.73 4.25
C ALA A 184 5.92 15.24 3.37
N PHE A 185 6.11 16.34 2.64
CA PHE A 185 5.12 16.80 1.67
C PHE A 185 4.95 15.78 0.55
N ILE A 186 6.06 15.25 0.02
CA ILE A 186 6.04 14.25 -1.04
C ILE A 186 5.34 12.98 -0.57
N VAL A 187 5.75 12.42 0.58
CA VAL A 187 5.13 11.19 1.12
C VAL A 187 3.63 11.39 1.33
N TYR A 188 3.19 12.52 1.90
CA TYR A 188 1.77 12.81 2.06
C TYR A 188 1.01 12.83 0.73
N TYR A 189 1.49 13.59 -0.25
CA TYR A 189 0.77 13.70 -1.53
C TYR A 189 0.76 12.39 -2.30
N VAL A 190 1.84 11.61 -2.23
CA VAL A 190 1.94 10.30 -2.88
C VAL A 190 1.01 9.29 -2.21
N ASP A 191 1.00 9.22 -0.88
CA ASP A 191 0.10 8.37 -0.10
C ASP A 191 -1.38 8.68 -0.44
N HIS A 192 -1.74 9.97 -0.41
CA HIS A 192 -3.09 10.40 -0.76
C HIS A 192 -3.46 10.08 -2.21
N MET A 193 -2.53 10.26 -3.15
CA MET A 193 -2.74 9.97 -4.56
C MET A 193 -2.93 8.46 -4.80
N ASP A 194 -2.16 7.60 -4.14
CA ASP A 194 -2.32 6.15 -4.23
C ASP A 194 -3.72 5.71 -3.73
N ALA A 195 -4.18 6.29 -2.62
CA ALA A 195 -5.52 6.06 -2.10
C ALA A 195 -6.62 6.51 -3.09
N ASP A 196 -6.45 7.66 -3.75
CA ASP A 196 -7.40 8.16 -4.75
C ASP A 196 -7.43 7.29 -6.01
N ILE A 197 -6.27 6.91 -6.55
CA ILE A 197 -6.16 6.00 -7.70
C ILE A 197 -6.82 4.66 -7.37
N GLY A 198 -6.55 4.14 -6.17
CA GLY A 198 -7.12 2.90 -5.69
C GLY A 198 -8.64 2.95 -5.57
N GLY A 199 -9.18 4.03 -5.00
CA GLY A 199 -10.62 4.27 -4.93
C GLY A 199 -11.27 4.34 -6.30
N TYR A 200 -10.60 4.98 -7.26
CA TYR A 200 -11.07 5.07 -8.65
C TYR A 200 -11.13 3.71 -9.34
N ASN A 201 -10.08 2.89 -9.17
CA ASN A 201 -10.01 1.55 -9.74
C ASN A 201 -11.11 0.63 -9.22
N ILE A 202 -11.46 0.71 -7.93
CA ILE A 202 -12.58 -0.03 -7.36
C ILE A 202 -13.89 0.35 -8.06
N ILE A 203 -14.16 1.64 -8.26
CA ILE A 203 -15.38 2.11 -8.93
C ILE A 203 -15.43 1.61 -10.38
N LEU A 204 -14.30 1.60 -11.10
CA LEU A 204 -14.22 1.04 -12.44
C LEU A 204 -14.53 -0.47 -12.47
N GLU A 205 -14.03 -1.23 -11.50
CA GLU A 205 -14.28 -2.68 -11.41
C GLU A 205 -15.74 -3.00 -11.03
N GLU A 206 -16.37 -2.15 -10.21
CA GLU A 206 -17.74 -2.33 -9.74
C GLU A 206 -18.80 -1.84 -10.74
N ASN A 207 -18.43 -1.05 -11.76
CA ASN A 207 -19.34 -0.52 -12.78
C ASN A 207 -19.87 -1.60 -13.74
N LYS A 208 -20.79 -2.43 -13.24
CA LYS A 208 -21.45 -3.51 -13.99
C LYS A 208 -22.55 -3.02 -14.93
N SER A 209 -23.06 -1.81 -14.72
CA SER A 209 -24.18 -1.25 -15.50
C SER A 209 -23.74 -0.70 -16.86
N GLY A 210 -22.43 -0.49 -17.07
CA GLY A 210 -21.90 0.14 -18.28
C GLY A 210 -22.22 1.64 -18.34
N SER A 211 -22.59 2.27 -17.23
CA SER A 211 -22.81 3.71 -17.16
C SER A 211 -21.50 4.46 -17.40
N ASP A 212 -21.57 5.56 -18.15
CA ASP A 212 -20.44 6.46 -18.38
C ASP A 212 -20.05 7.23 -17.11
N TRP A 213 -20.93 7.30 -16.10
CA TRP A 213 -20.73 8.01 -14.83
C TRP A 213 -20.99 7.12 -13.63
N SER A 214 -20.24 7.36 -12.54
CA SER A 214 -20.52 6.78 -11.22
C SER A 214 -21.64 7.53 -10.50
N ASP A 215 -22.23 6.88 -9.50
CA ASP A 215 -22.94 7.58 -8.43
C ASP A 215 -21.98 8.53 -7.68
N TYR A 216 -22.52 9.41 -6.83
CA TYR A 216 -21.72 10.36 -6.07
C TYR A 216 -20.73 9.65 -5.13
N VAL A 217 -19.44 9.91 -5.32
CA VAL A 217 -18.36 9.32 -4.51
C VAL A 217 -18.00 10.28 -3.40
N LYS A 218 -18.26 9.89 -2.14
CA LYS A 218 -18.03 10.74 -0.97
C LYS A 218 -16.57 11.20 -0.84
N ASN A 219 -15.61 10.31 -1.08
CA ASN A 219 -14.18 10.62 -0.93
C ASN A 219 -13.72 11.65 -1.98
N PHE A 220 -14.20 11.53 -3.22
CA PHE A 220 -13.90 12.52 -4.28
C PHE A 220 -14.77 13.76 -4.23
N LYS A 221 -15.87 13.73 -3.45
CA LYS A 221 -16.90 14.77 -3.37
C LYS A 221 -17.53 15.10 -4.72
N ARG A 222 -17.60 14.11 -5.61
CA ARG A 222 -18.14 14.22 -6.98
C ARG A 222 -18.43 12.83 -7.54
N SER A 223 -19.26 12.78 -8.58
CA SER A 223 -19.28 11.64 -9.49
C SER A 223 -18.04 11.67 -10.40
N VAL A 224 -17.59 10.49 -10.82
CA VAL A 224 -16.43 10.34 -11.72
C VAL A 224 -16.84 9.70 -13.05
N PHE A 225 -16.08 10.00 -14.10
CA PHE A 225 -16.38 9.59 -15.48
C PHE A 225 -15.65 8.28 -15.83
N LEU A 226 -16.40 7.22 -16.10
CA LEU A 226 -15.89 5.85 -16.18
C LEU A 226 -15.66 5.35 -17.60
N LYS A 227 -16.16 6.07 -18.60
CA LYS A 227 -16.01 5.69 -20.01
C LYS A 227 -14.54 5.71 -20.41
N LYS A 228 -14.05 4.57 -20.91
CA LYS A 228 -12.70 4.49 -21.47
C LYS A 228 -12.63 5.29 -22.77
N LEU A 229 -11.54 6.04 -22.93
CA LEU A 229 -11.23 6.67 -24.20
C LEU A 229 -10.82 5.59 -25.19
N GLU A 230 -11.59 5.39 -26.26
CA GLU A 230 -11.20 4.50 -27.35
C GLU A 230 -10.24 5.28 -28.26
N LEU A 231 -8.98 4.83 -28.34
CA LEU A 231 -7.98 5.42 -29.23
C LEU A 231 -7.88 4.59 -30.52
N PRO A 232 -7.64 5.23 -31.68
CA PRO A 232 -7.38 4.50 -32.93
C PRO A 232 -6.21 3.53 -32.76
N GLY A 233 -6.45 2.23 -32.94
CA GLY A 233 -5.45 1.16 -32.75
C GLY A 233 -5.74 0.18 -31.60
N ASP A 234 -6.70 0.48 -30.71
CA ASP A 234 -7.05 -0.43 -29.59
C ASP A 234 -7.84 -1.67 -30.03
N GLU A 235 -8.37 -1.72 -31.25
CA GLU A 235 -9.13 -2.87 -31.78
C GLU A 235 -8.27 -4.13 -31.98
N ASP A 236 -6.98 -3.98 -32.27
CA ASP A 236 -6.07 -5.13 -32.45
C ASP A 236 -5.89 -5.93 -31.15
N SER A 237 -6.00 -5.28 -29.99
CA SER A 237 -5.91 -5.94 -28.68
C SER A 237 -7.15 -6.79 -28.34
N LYS A 238 -8.33 -6.40 -28.83
CA LYS A 238 -9.59 -7.16 -28.68
C LYS A 238 -9.61 -8.39 -29.62
N ASN A 239 -8.99 -8.29 -30.79
CA ASN A 239 -8.93 -9.40 -31.75
C ASN A 239 -7.95 -10.50 -31.33
N ILE A 240 -6.81 -10.17 -30.71
CA ILE A 240 -5.84 -11.18 -30.22
C ILE A 240 -6.47 -12.13 -29.19
N LYS A 241 -7.34 -11.64 -28.28
CA LYS A 241 -8.04 -12.50 -27.32
C LYS A 241 -9.09 -13.42 -27.97
N ARG A 242 -9.71 -13.00 -29.07
CA ARG A 242 -10.64 -13.86 -29.84
C ARG A 242 -9.92 -14.96 -30.62
N THR A 243 -8.71 -14.71 -31.11
CA THR A 243 -7.95 -15.71 -31.88
C THR A 243 -7.40 -16.84 -31.00
N VAL A 244 -7.10 -16.58 -29.72
CA VAL A 244 -6.63 -17.61 -28.77
C VAL A 244 -7.78 -18.50 -28.30
N ALA A 245 -8.99 -17.95 -28.09
CA ALA A 245 -10.17 -18.75 -27.74
C ALA A 245 -10.70 -19.62 -28.90
N GLY A 246 -10.53 -19.17 -30.15
CA GLY A 246 -10.99 -19.91 -31.34
C GLY A 246 -10.12 -21.09 -31.78
N LYS A 247 -8.96 -21.32 -31.15
CA LYS A 247 -8.05 -22.44 -31.48
C LYS A 247 -8.23 -23.70 -30.62
N LEU A 248 -9.09 -23.68 -29.60
CA LEU A 248 -9.31 -24.83 -28.71
C LEU A 248 -10.52 -25.71 -29.09
N ASP A 249 -11.26 -25.38 -30.17
CA ASP A 249 -12.51 -26.07 -30.52
C ASP A 249 -12.50 -26.76 -31.91
N ARG A 250 -11.33 -27.11 -32.43
CA ARG A 250 -11.20 -27.93 -33.65
C ARG A 250 -10.13 -29.00 -33.47
N GLY A 251 -10.49 -30.09 -32.82
CA GLY A 251 -9.63 -31.25 -32.69
C GLY A 251 -10.24 -32.36 -31.83
N ASN A 252 -11.31 -32.99 -32.32
CA ASN A 252 -11.61 -34.41 -32.10
C ASN A 252 -12.84 -34.79 -32.94
N THR A 253 -12.56 -35.14 -34.20
CA THR A 253 -13.31 -36.18 -34.93
C THR A 253 -12.70 -37.52 -34.60
#